data_AF-A0A6B3GFV7-F1
#
_entry.id   AF-A0A6B3GFV7-F1
#
_cell.length_a   1.000
_cell.length_b   1.000
_cell.length_c   1.000
_cell.angle_alpha   90.00
_cell.angle_beta   90.00
_cell.angle_gamma   90.00
#
_symmetry.space_group_name_H-M   'P 1'
#
loop_
_entity.id
_entity.type
_entity.pdbx_description
1 polymer ?
#
loop_
_entity_poly.entity_id
_entity_poly.type
_entity_poly.pdbx_seq_one_letter_code
_entity_poly.pdbx_strand_id
1 'polypeptide(L)' 'MTPRPDDEARTELRDLVAKASERRASERERVETEFWQEIDRLQGRYHGAQQDIADALDVKRNQILKQTKRYRSAEEPAAD' A
#
# COMPACT_ATOMS: atom_id res chain seq x y z
N MET A 1 -29.70 28.88 1.92
CA MET A 1 -29.26 27.72 1.12
C MET A 1 -28.63 28.25 -0.14
N THR A 2 -27.37 27.91 -0.41
CA THR A 2 -26.71 28.25 -1.68
C THR A 2 -27.27 27.33 -2.78
N PRO A 3 -27.71 27.87 -3.93
CA PRO A 3 -28.23 27.02 -5.02
C PRO A 3 -27.15 26.05 -5.51
N ARG A 4 -27.58 24.90 -6.03
CA ARG A 4 -26.64 23.93 -6.60
C ARG A 4 -25.93 24.53 -7.83
N PRO A 5 -24.64 24.25 -8.01
CA PRO A 5 -23.89 24.69 -9.18
C PRO A 5 -24.42 24.05 -10.48
N ASP A 6 -24.12 24.69 -11.60
CA ASP A 6 -24.41 24.21 -12.95
C ASP A 6 -23.75 22.85 -13.26
N ASP A 7 -24.09 22.25 -14.40
CA ASP A 7 -23.58 20.94 -14.79
C ASP A 7 -22.06 20.93 -15.03
N GLU A 8 -21.46 22.07 -15.37
CA GLU A 8 -20.02 22.20 -15.62
C GLU A 8 -19.23 22.11 -14.32
N ALA A 9 -19.58 22.93 -13.32
CA ALA A 9 -18.95 22.88 -12.00
C ALA A 9 -19.19 21.53 -11.27
N ARG A 10 -20.30 20.85 -11.56
CA ARG A 10 -20.54 19.48 -11.06
C ARG A 10 -19.65 18.43 -11.75
N THR A 11 -19.32 18.62 -13.02
CA THR A 11 -18.43 17.73 -13.77
C THR A 11 -16.99 17.93 -13.33
N GLU A 12 -16.55 19.17 -13.22
CA GLU A 12 -15.21 19.51 -12.71
C GLU A 12 -14.98 18.94 -11.30
N LEU A 13 -15.96 19.06 -10.41
CA LEU A 13 -15.87 18.47 -9.07
C LEU A 13 -15.69 16.94 -9.12
N ARG A 14 -16.39 16.24 -10.02
CA ARG A 14 -16.25 14.78 -10.17
C ARG A 14 -14.85 14.41 -10.66
N ASP A 15 -14.31 15.16 -11.60
CA ASP A 15 -12.96 14.91 -12.13
C ASP A 15 -11.89 15.15 -11.07
N LEU A 16 -12.03 16.21 -10.27
CA LEU A 16 -11.15 16.49 -9.14
C LEU A 16 -11.22 15.39 -8.08
N VAL A 17 -12.41 14.89 -7.76
CA VAL A 17 -12.60 13.77 -6.83
C VAL A 17 -12.01 12.47 -7.38
N ALA A 18 -12.16 12.21 -8.69
CA ALA A 18 -11.56 11.04 -9.34
C ALA A 18 -10.02 11.09 -9.24
N LYS A 19 -9.41 12.24 -9.57
CA LYS A 19 -7.97 12.47 -9.40
C LYS A 19 -7.49 12.28 -7.96
N ALA A 20 -8.22 12.85 -7.00
CA ALA A 20 -7.88 12.69 -5.58
C ALA A 20 -7.98 11.23 -5.12
N SER A 21 -8.97 10.49 -5.64
CA SER A 21 -9.18 9.07 -5.32
C SER A 21 -8.09 8.19 -5.92
N GLU A 22 -7.72 8.45 -7.18
CA GLU A 22 -6.62 7.76 -7.86
C GLU A 22 -5.29 7.99 -7.15
N ARG A 23 -4.99 9.25 -6.80
CA ARG A 23 -3.80 9.59 -6.01
C ARG A 23 -3.77 8.84 -4.68
N ARG A 24 -4.88 8.82 -3.94
CA ARG A 24 -4.98 8.09 -2.67
C ARG A 24 -4.73 6.58 -2.86
N ALA A 25 -5.22 6.00 -3.96
CA ALA A 25 -5.01 4.59 -4.25
C ALA A 25 -3.52 4.31 -4.54
N SER A 26 -2.90 5.12 -5.38
CA SER A 26 -1.47 5.01 -5.71
C SER A 26 -0.56 5.23 -4.49
N GLU A 27 -0.84 6.24 -3.66
CA GLU A 27 -0.08 6.48 -2.43
C GLU A 27 -0.22 5.31 -1.44
N ARG A 28 -1.42 4.71 -1.32
CA ARG A 28 -1.61 3.51 -0.49
C ARG A 28 -0.79 2.33 -0.99
N GLU A 29 -0.82 2.06 -2.29
CA GLU A 29 -0.06 0.97 -2.88
C GLU A 29 1.44 1.16 -2.67
N ARG A 30 1.94 2.38 -2.86
CA ARG A 30 3.32 2.72 -2.60
C ARG A 30 3.71 2.50 -1.14
N VAL A 31 2.92 3.04 -0.20
CA VAL A 31 3.18 2.91 1.25
C VAL A 31 3.16 1.45 1.68
N GLU A 32 2.20 0.66 1.18
CA GLU A 32 2.11 -0.78 1.48
C GLU A 32 3.33 -1.54 0.94
N THR A 33 3.79 -1.18 -0.27
CA THR A 33 4.99 -1.78 -0.89
C THR A 33 6.25 -1.48 -0.10
N GLU A 34 6.49 -0.20 0.21
CA GLU A 34 7.64 0.24 1.01
C GLU A 34 7.64 -0.42 2.40
N PHE A 35 6.46 -0.53 3.02
CA PHE A 35 6.30 -1.22 4.30
C PHE A 35 6.75 -2.69 4.24
N TRP A 36 6.21 -3.48 3.30
CA TRP A 36 6.55 -4.91 3.24
C TRP A 36 7.99 -5.18 2.78
N GLN A 37 8.57 -4.30 1.96
CA GLN A 37 10.00 -4.36 1.63
C GLN A 37 10.88 -4.16 2.87
N GLU A 38 10.54 -3.19 3.73
CA GLU A 38 11.29 -2.97 4.96
C GLU A 38 11.12 -4.15 5.93
N ILE A 39 9.90 -4.71 6.06
CA ILE A 39 9.69 -5.94 6.83
C ILE A 39 10.52 -7.11 6.28
N ASP A 40 10.68 -7.23 4.96
CA ASP A 40 11.51 -8.26 4.34
C ASP A 40 12.99 -8.16 4.76
N ARG A 41 13.50 -6.93 4.88
CA ARG A 41 14.86 -6.67 5.38
C ARG A 41 14.98 -6.94 6.89
N LEU A 42 13.95 -6.60 7.66
CA LEU A 42 13.94 -6.74 9.12
C LEU A 42 13.85 -8.20 9.57
N GLN A 43 13.09 -9.05 8.87
CA GLN A 43 12.91 -10.45 9.28
C GLN A 43 14.20 -11.30 9.24
N GLY A 44 15.25 -10.84 8.56
CA GLY A 44 16.56 -11.49 8.50
C GLY A 44 17.56 -11.04 9.57
N ARG A 45 17.19 -10.09 10.46
CA ARG A 45 18.15 -9.45 11.39
C ARG A 45 18.67 -10.39 12.48
N TYR A 46 17.86 -11.33 12.95
CA TYR A 46 18.24 -12.34 13.93
C TYR A 46 17.30 -13.54 13.86
N HIS A 47 17.73 -14.66 14.44
CA HIS A 47 16.89 -15.86 14.54
C HIS A 47 15.67 -15.58 15.42
N GLY A 48 14.46 -15.66 14.84
CA GLY A 48 13.21 -15.35 15.52
C GLY A 48 12.57 -14.02 15.12
N ALA A 49 13.27 -13.14 14.41
CA ALA A 49 12.76 -11.81 14.03
C ALA A 49 11.43 -11.86 13.29
N GLN A 50 11.21 -12.88 12.46
CA GLN A 50 9.92 -13.08 11.77
C GLN A 50 8.74 -13.30 12.74
N GLN A 51 8.97 -13.98 13.86
CA GLN A 51 7.94 -14.20 14.89
C GLN A 51 7.67 -12.90 15.65
N ASP A 52 8.73 -12.20 16.07
CA ASP A 52 8.61 -10.94 16.81
C ASP A 52 7.93 -9.84 15.97
N ILE A 53 8.20 -9.79 14.66
CA ILE A 53 7.48 -8.93 13.73
C ILE A 53 6.01 -9.32 13.63
N ALA A 54 5.71 -10.61 13.56
CA ALA A 54 4.33 -11.09 13.50
C ALA A 54 3.55 -10.69 14.76
N ASP A 55 4.18 -10.83 15.92
CA ASP A 55 3.60 -10.45 17.21
C ASP A 55 3.43 -8.92 17.32
N ALA A 56 4.40 -8.12 16.83
CA ALA A 56 4.31 -6.66 16.82
C ALA A 56 3.22 -6.12 15.88
N LEU A 57 2.93 -6.83 14.80
CA LEU A 57 1.89 -6.47 13.83
C LEU A 57 0.53 -7.11 14.13
N ASP A 58 0.42 -7.94 15.18
CA ASP A 58 -0.76 -8.74 15.51
C ASP A 58 -1.26 -9.59 14.32
N VAL A 59 -0.32 -10.26 13.64
CA VAL A 59 -0.60 -11.15 12.51
C VAL A 59 0.09 -12.49 12.68
N LYS A 60 -0.27 -13.46 11.83
CA LYS A 60 0.38 -14.77 11.85
C LYS A 60 1.77 -14.70 11.21
N ARG A 61 2.74 -15.45 11.75
CA ARG A 61 4.09 -15.60 11.15
C ARG A 61 4.07 -15.96 9.66
N ASN A 62 3.16 -16.83 9.24
CA ASN A 62 3.02 -17.21 7.82
C ASN A 62 2.48 -16.05 6.95
N GLN A 63 1.75 -15.11 7.53
CA GLN A 63 1.29 -13.92 6.82
C GLN A 63 2.47 -13.01 6.48
N ILE A 64 3.45 -12.86 7.38
CA ILE A 64 4.69 -12.13 7.11
C ILE A 64 5.38 -12.72 5.87
N LEU A 65 5.61 -14.04 5.87
CA LEU A 65 6.27 -14.72 4.74
C LEU A 65 5.53 -14.52 3.41
N LYS A 66 4.19 -14.61 3.42
CA LYS A 66 3.36 -14.42 2.23
C LYS A 66 3.44 -13.00 1.69
N GLN A 67 3.34 -12.01 2.57
CA GLN A 67 3.33 -10.61 2.17
C GLN A 67 4.71 -10.17 1.69
N THR A 68 5.78 -10.45 2.44
CA THR A 68 7.12 -10.08 1.99
C THR A 68 7.48 -10.73 0.65
N LYS A 69 7.07 -11.98 0.42
CA LYS A 69 7.25 -12.63 -0.90
C LYS A 69 6.46 -11.93 -2.00
N ARG A 70 5.21 -11.54 -1.75
CA ARG A 70 4.36 -10.83 -2.72
C ARG A 70 4.97 -9.50 -3.13
N TYR A 71 5.44 -8.71 -2.16
CA TYR A 71 5.97 -7.37 -2.42
C TYR A 71 7.43 -7.36 -2.87
N ARG A 72 8.21 -8.42 -2.60
CA ARG A 72 9.54 -8.60 -3.19
C ARG A 72 9.47 -8.73 -4.72
N SER A 73 8.54 -9.54 -5.24
CA SER A 73 8.35 -9.71 -6.68
C SER A 73 7.73 -8.50 -7.38
N ALA A 74 7.18 -7.53 -6.64
CA ALA A 74 6.71 -6.27 -7.21
C ALA A 74 7.86 -5.28 -7.47
N GLU A 75 9.03 -5.49 -6.85
CA GLU A 75 10.24 -4.66 -7.02
C GLU A 75 11.10 -5.12 -8.20
N GLU A 76 10.97 -6.37 -8.63
CA GLU A 76 11.59 -6.87 -9.86
C GLU A 76 10.70 -6.45 -11.06
N PRO A 77 11.06 -5.41 -11.84
CA PRO A 77 10.47 -5.30 -13.16
C PRO A 77 10.82 -6.60 -13.89
N ALA A 78 9.82 -7.22 -14.51
CA ALA A 78 10.03 -8.38 -15.38
C ALA A 78 11.22 -8.05 -16.31
N ALA A 79 12.36 -8.71 -16.07
CA ALA A 79 13.48 -8.66 -16.97
C ALA A 79 13.05 -9.46 -18.21
N ASP A 80 12.64 -8.74 -19.25
CA ASP A 80 12.52 -9.26 -20.62
C ASP A 80 13.93 -9.38 -21.24
#